data_AF-A0AAD7I932-F1
#
_entry.id   AF-A0AAD7I932-F1
#
_cell.length_a   1.000
_cell.length_b   1.000
_cell.length_c   1.000
_cell.angle_alpha   90.00
_cell.angle_beta   90.00
_cell.angle_gamma   90.00
#
_symmetry.space_group_name_H-M   'P 1'
#
loop_
_entity.id
_entity.type
_entity.pdbx_description
1 polymer ?
#
loop_
_entity_poly.entity_id
_entity_poly.type
_entity_poly.pdbx_seq_one_letter_code
_entity_poly.pdbx_strand_id
1 'polypeptide(L)'
;MNNHLDGSTRHSNKSISQLFQPIALGPIVLKHRVVLAPLTRRKVDSNHVPFLPLVKEYYTQRGSAPGTLLIAESTIIAATAGGYPIPGIWSQGQIKAWKEVVESVHAKGSFIYLKLCALGRGALRPVLKAQDPTFDLKPRPLTVPEIQEYVGFYAQAAKNATEAGFDGVEIHDAIGRAEVNRG
;
A
#
# COMPACT_ATOMS: atom_id res chain seq x y z
N MET A 1 -24.13 35.75 -56.54
CA MET A 1 -24.90 35.33 -55.35
C MET A 1 -24.03 34.42 -54.52
N ASN A 2 -23.92 34.76 -53.24
CA ASN A 2 -23.09 34.15 -52.21
C ASN A 2 -23.28 32.62 -52.11
N ASN A 3 -22.22 31.91 -51.74
CA ASN A 3 -22.11 31.37 -50.38
C ASN A 3 -20.72 30.81 -50.12
N HIS A 4 -19.97 31.61 -49.35
CA HIS A 4 -18.78 31.25 -48.60
C HIS A 4 -19.23 30.33 -47.46
N LEU A 5 -18.75 29.08 -47.42
CA LEU A 5 -18.85 28.22 -46.25
C LEU A 5 -17.46 28.14 -45.62
N ASP A 6 -17.25 29.05 -44.67
CA ASP A 6 -16.19 29.03 -43.68
C ASP A 6 -16.25 27.70 -42.92
N GLY A 7 -15.22 26.88 -43.11
CA GLY A 7 -14.93 25.70 -42.31
C GLY A 7 -14.45 26.13 -40.92
N SER A 8 -15.41 26.52 -40.08
CA SER A 8 -15.19 26.84 -38.68
C SER A 8 -14.50 25.67 -37.97
N THR A 9 -13.20 25.82 -37.75
CA THR A 9 -12.42 25.00 -36.82
C THR A 9 -12.98 25.25 -35.43
N ARG A 10 -13.66 24.23 -34.85
CA ARG A 10 -14.05 24.25 -33.44
C ARG A 10 -12.80 24.24 -32.57
N HIS A 11 -12.24 25.42 -32.31
CA HIS A 11 -11.31 25.64 -31.22
C HIS A 11 -12.12 25.57 -29.92
N SER A 12 -12.52 24.37 -29.51
CA SER A 12 -12.97 24.18 -28.13
C SER A 12 -11.75 24.44 -27.27
N ASN A 13 -11.74 25.56 -26.56
CA ASN A 13 -10.76 25.89 -25.54
C ASN A 13 -10.95 24.89 -24.39
N LYS A 14 -10.48 23.65 -24.60
CA LYS A 14 -10.73 22.54 -23.68
C LYS A 14 -9.75 22.73 -22.54
N SER A 15 -10.21 23.39 -21.48
CA SER A 15 -9.45 23.52 -20.24
C SER A 15 -8.93 22.14 -19.83
N ILE A 16 -7.63 22.03 -19.55
CA ILE A 16 -7.02 20.78 -19.08
C ILE A 16 -7.82 20.26 -17.89
N SER A 17 -8.31 19.02 -17.98
CA SER A 17 -9.12 18.38 -16.92
C SER A 17 -8.40 18.44 -15.58
N GLN A 18 -9.13 18.66 -14.49
CA GLN A 18 -8.58 18.64 -13.13
C GLN A 18 -7.81 17.34 -12.83
N LEU A 19 -8.16 16.24 -13.48
CA LEU A 19 -7.47 14.95 -13.34
C LEU A 19 -5.97 15.05 -13.67
N PHE A 20 -5.57 15.94 -14.56
CA PHE A 20 -4.18 16.15 -14.99
C PHE A 20 -3.56 17.45 -14.46
N GLN A 21 -4.20 18.06 -13.48
CA GLN A 21 -3.67 19.22 -12.77
C GLN A 21 -2.93 18.78 -11.51
N PRO A 22 -1.82 19.45 -11.14
CA PRO A 22 -1.13 19.18 -9.90
C PRO A 22 -2.01 19.32 -8.66
N ILE A 23 -1.67 18.60 -7.60
CA ILE A 23 -2.30 18.72 -6.29
C ILE A 23 -1.28 18.44 -5.19
N ALA A 24 -1.31 19.25 -4.14
CA ALA A 24 -0.54 18.99 -2.93
C ALA A 24 -1.23 17.90 -2.09
N LEU A 25 -0.45 16.95 -1.60
CA LEU A 25 -0.88 15.91 -0.67
C LEU A 25 0.13 15.82 0.46
N GLY A 26 -0.18 16.43 1.60
CA GLY A 26 0.79 16.57 2.69
C GLY A 26 2.05 17.30 2.19
N PRO A 27 3.26 16.73 2.37
CA PRO A 27 4.51 17.35 1.93
C PRO A 27 4.85 17.12 0.45
N ILE A 28 4.11 16.28 -0.28
CA ILE A 28 4.39 15.95 -1.69
C ILE A 28 3.46 16.70 -2.65
N VAL A 29 3.94 16.96 -3.86
CA VAL A 29 3.14 17.57 -4.94
C VAL A 29 3.03 16.58 -6.09
N LEU A 30 1.82 16.06 -6.31
CA LEU A 30 1.52 15.18 -7.42
C LEU A 30 1.37 16.01 -8.69
N LYS A 31 1.82 15.48 -9.84
CA LYS A 31 1.67 16.15 -11.15
C LYS A 31 0.30 15.90 -11.80
N HIS A 32 -0.42 14.89 -11.30
CA HIS A 32 -1.78 14.56 -11.71
C HIS A 32 -2.49 13.81 -10.59
N ARG A 33 -3.79 13.57 -10.76
CA ARG A 33 -4.67 12.94 -9.76
C ARG A 33 -5.03 11.48 -10.06
N VAL A 34 -4.37 10.87 -11.06
CA VAL A 34 -4.42 9.42 -11.28
C VAL A 34 -3.50 8.73 -10.27
N VAL A 35 -4.03 7.77 -9.50
CA VAL A 35 -3.35 7.08 -8.41
C VAL A 35 -3.45 5.57 -8.62
N LEU A 36 -2.37 4.83 -8.34
CA LEU A 36 -2.48 3.37 -8.20
C LEU A 36 -3.05 3.04 -6.83
N ALA A 37 -4.29 2.53 -6.81
CA ALA A 37 -4.90 1.99 -5.60
C ALA A 37 -4.15 0.74 -5.08
N PRO A 38 -4.28 0.39 -3.80
CA PRO A 38 -3.62 -0.78 -3.21
C PRO A 38 -4.18 -2.10 -3.78
N LEU A 39 -3.32 -2.91 -4.42
CA LEU A 39 -3.69 -4.16 -5.09
C LEU A 39 -2.85 -5.33 -4.57
N THR A 40 -3.40 -6.17 -3.68
CA THR A 40 -2.72 -7.37 -3.17
C THR A 40 -2.36 -8.36 -4.27
N ARG A 41 -1.07 -8.74 -4.38
CA ARG A 41 -0.56 -9.62 -5.46
C ARG A 41 0.01 -10.95 -4.97
N ARG A 42 0.28 -11.09 -3.67
CA ARG A 42 0.79 -12.34 -3.04
C ARG A 42 2.11 -12.83 -3.65
N LYS A 43 3.03 -11.90 -3.95
CA LYS A 43 4.37 -12.21 -4.49
C LYS A 43 5.41 -12.05 -3.39
N VAL A 44 5.40 -12.99 -2.45
CA VAL A 44 6.27 -12.99 -1.27
C VAL A 44 6.78 -14.39 -0.96
N ASP A 45 7.91 -14.46 -0.27
CA ASP A 45 8.45 -15.70 0.28
C ASP A 45 7.69 -16.13 1.55
N SER A 46 8.13 -17.25 2.15
CA SER A 46 7.55 -17.76 3.40
C SER A 46 7.77 -16.85 4.62
N ASN A 47 8.69 -15.88 4.52
CA ASN A 47 8.99 -14.89 5.55
C ASN A 47 8.29 -13.55 5.28
N HIS A 48 7.32 -13.52 4.34
CA HIS A 48 6.60 -12.33 3.92
C HIS A 48 7.49 -11.23 3.28
N VAL A 49 8.68 -11.60 2.79
CA VAL A 49 9.57 -10.71 2.05
C VAL A 49 9.08 -10.61 0.59
N PRO A 50 8.91 -9.40 0.03
CA PRO A 50 8.61 -9.22 -1.39
C PRO A 50 9.58 -9.96 -2.32
N PHE A 51 9.07 -10.67 -3.32
CA PHE A 51 9.89 -11.34 -4.34
C PHE A 51 10.52 -10.32 -5.31
N LEU A 52 11.82 -10.10 -5.16
CA LEU A 52 12.63 -9.33 -6.11
C LEU A 52 13.25 -10.24 -7.18
N PRO A 53 13.41 -9.76 -8.43
CA PRO A 53 13.15 -8.40 -8.92
C PRO A 53 11.68 -8.12 -9.31
N LEU A 54 10.79 -9.11 -9.26
CA LEU A 54 9.43 -9.02 -9.81
C LEU A 54 8.61 -7.87 -9.21
N VAL A 55 8.60 -7.72 -7.88
CA VAL A 55 7.80 -6.68 -7.21
C VAL A 55 8.36 -5.28 -7.50
N LYS A 56 9.69 -5.13 -7.54
CA LYS A 56 10.35 -3.88 -7.93
C LYS A 56 9.98 -3.45 -9.35
N GLU A 57 10.06 -4.37 -10.31
CA GLU A 57 9.66 -4.08 -11.70
C GLU A 57 8.18 -3.67 -11.78
N TYR A 58 7.30 -4.37 -11.06
CA TYR A 58 5.86 -4.06 -11.04
C TYR A 58 5.55 -2.61 -10.62
N TYR A 59 6.17 -2.12 -9.54
CA TYR A 59 5.96 -0.74 -9.07
C TYR A 59 6.71 0.28 -9.94
N THR A 60 7.92 -0.05 -10.43
CA THR A 60 8.67 0.81 -11.35
C THR A 60 7.87 1.14 -12.61
N GLN A 61 7.24 0.14 -13.21
CA GLN A 61 6.38 0.33 -14.38
C GLN A 61 5.19 1.24 -14.09
N ARG A 62 4.57 1.11 -12.90
CA ARG A 62 3.38 1.88 -12.51
C ARG A 62 3.69 3.30 -12.05
N GLY A 63 4.93 3.55 -11.60
CA GLY A 63 5.44 4.88 -11.30
C GLY A 63 6.09 5.60 -12.48
N SER A 64 6.01 5.05 -13.69
CA SER A 64 6.74 5.54 -14.87
C SER A 64 6.38 6.97 -15.30
N ALA A 65 5.16 7.45 -14.99
CA ALA A 65 4.77 8.84 -15.20
C ALA A 65 5.18 9.68 -13.98
N PRO A 66 6.08 10.66 -14.10
CA PRO A 66 6.57 11.43 -12.95
C PRO A 66 5.44 12.15 -12.19
N GLY A 67 5.55 12.19 -10.87
CA GLY A 67 4.56 12.79 -9.97
C GLY A 67 3.31 11.93 -9.77
N THR A 68 3.37 10.63 -10.08
CA THR A 68 2.30 9.66 -9.77
C THR A 68 2.38 9.27 -8.30
N LEU A 69 1.23 9.18 -7.63
CA LEU A 69 1.13 8.49 -6.35
C LEU A 69 0.78 7.02 -6.57
N LEU A 70 1.51 6.14 -5.89
CA LEU A 70 1.23 4.73 -5.76
C LEU A 70 0.89 4.41 -4.32
N ILE A 71 -0.08 3.53 -4.10
CA ILE A 71 -0.33 2.96 -2.78
C ILE A 71 0.01 1.47 -2.91
N ALA A 72 1.03 1.06 -2.17
CA ALA A 72 1.52 -0.31 -2.18
C ALA A 72 0.45 -1.28 -1.66
N GLU A 73 0.62 -2.55 -2.00
CA GLU A 73 -0.28 -3.61 -1.58
C GLU A 73 -0.36 -3.74 -0.05
N SER A 74 -1.48 -4.32 0.41
CA SER A 74 -1.71 -4.56 1.85
C SER A 74 -0.51 -5.28 2.47
N THR A 75 0.08 -4.63 3.48
CA THR A 75 1.29 -5.07 4.15
C THR A 75 1.03 -5.25 5.64
N ILE A 76 1.34 -6.45 6.14
CA ILE A 76 1.04 -6.88 7.50
C ILE A 76 1.97 -6.16 8.50
N ILE A 77 1.38 -5.61 9.57
CA ILE A 77 2.09 -4.81 10.58
C ILE A 77 2.93 -5.61 11.57
N ALA A 78 2.57 -6.87 11.81
CA ALA A 78 3.24 -7.79 12.73
C ALA A 78 2.92 -9.23 12.35
N ALA A 79 3.80 -10.19 12.65
CA ALA A 79 3.58 -11.60 12.32
C ALA A 79 2.21 -12.13 12.81
N THR A 80 1.80 -11.72 14.01
CA THR A 80 0.51 -12.08 14.63
C THR A 80 -0.71 -11.43 13.99
N ALA A 81 -0.52 -10.34 13.24
CA ALA A 81 -1.58 -9.65 12.50
C ALA A 81 -1.79 -10.25 11.09
N GLY A 82 -1.11 -11.36 10.79
CA GLY A 82 -1.02 -12.03 9.50
C GLY A 82 -2.11 -13.06 9.22
N GLY A 83 -1.76 -14.11 8.46
CA GLY A 83 -2.68 -15.16 8.03
C GLY A 83 -2.96 -15.21 6.52
N TYR A 84 -2.24 -14.42 5.71
CA TYR A 84 -2.16 -14.61 4.26
C TYR A 84 -0.71 -14.46 3.80
N PRO A 85 -0.30 -15.11 2.68
CA PRO A 85 1.02 -14.91 2.07
C PRO A 85 1.04 -13.56 1.32
N ILE A 86 1.06 -12.47 2.07
CA ILE A 86 1.18 -11.07 1.60
C ILE A 86 2.37 -10.40 2.32
N PRO A 87 2.89 -9.26 1.83
CA PRO A 87 4.08 -8.66 2.40
C PRO A 87 3.95 -8.28 3.88
N GLY A 88 5.09 -8.25 4.57
CA GLY A 88 5.23 -7.71 5.93
C GLY A 88 6.11 -6.46 5.97
N ILE A 89 6.17 -5.81 7.13
CA ILE A 89 7.09 -4.69 7.42
C ILE A 89 7.56 -4.69 8.89
N TRP A 90 7.76 -5.85 9.51
CA TRP A 90 8.28 -5.98 10.89
C TRP A 90 9.72 -6.51 10.96
N SER A 91 10.25 -7.08 9.87
CA SER A 91 11.60 -7.65 9.83
C SER A 91 12.56 -6.87 8.94
N GLN A 92 13.86 -6.99 9.21
CA GLN A 92 14.88 -6.30 8.43
C GLN A 92 14.96 -6.78 6.97
N GLY A 93 14.66 -8.05 6.70
CA GLY A 93 14.56 -8.57 5.32
C GLY A 93 13.43 -7.92 4.55
N GLN A 94 12.28 -7.72 5.20
CA GLN A 94 11.12 -7.04 4.60
C GLN A 94 11.42 -5.57 4.32
N ILE A 95 12.01 -4.85 5.29
CA ILE A 95 12.39 -3.44 5.16
C ILE A 95 13.36 -3.23 3.99
N LYS A 96 14.42 -4.05 3.91
CA LYS A 96 15.41 -3.99 2.82
C LYS A 96 14.79 -4.22 1.44
N ALA A 97 13.95 -5.25 1.31
CA ALA A 97 13.28 -5.53 0.04
C ALA A 97 12.33 -4.40 -0.37
N TRP A 98 11.59 -3.83 0.59
CA TRP A 98 10.74 -2.67 0.31
C TRP A 98 11.55 -1.43 -0.07
N LYS A 99 12.69 -1.19 0.56
CA LYS A 99 13.58 -0.08 0.22
C LYS A 99 13.98 -0.07 -1.25
N GLU A 100 14.35 -1.23 -1.80
CA GLU A 100 14.66 -1.32 -3.24
C GLU A 100 13.47 -0.99 -4.17
N VAL A 101 12.24 -1.28 -3.72
CA VAL A 101 11.01 -0.96 -4.45
C VAL A 101 10.72 0.54 -4.38
N VAL A 102 10.85 1.14 -3.20
CA VAL A 102 10.64 2.58 -2.99
C VAL A 102 11.65 3.36 -3.84
N GLU A 103 12.94 3.01 -3.74
CA GLU A 103 14.00 3.65 -4.50
C GLU A 103 13.74 3.61 -6.02
N SER A 104 13.19 2.51 -6.54
CA SER A 104 12.89 2.40 -7.97
C SER A 104 11.70 3.26 -8.42
N VAL A 105 10.73 3.51 -7.54
CA VAL A 105 9.62 4.45 -7.77
C VAL A 105 10.11 5.89 -7.69
N HIS A 106 10.90 6.22 -6.67
CA HIS A 106 11.51 7.54 -6.52
C HIS A 106 12.42 7.90 -7.69
N ALA A 107 13.16 6.92 -8.24
CA ALA A 107 13.97 7.10 -9.45
C ALA A 107 13.14 7.47 -10.71
N LYS A 108 11.82 7.24 -10.70
CA LYS A 108 10.89 7.71 -11.74
C LYS A 108 10.29 9.10 -11.44
N GLY A 109 10.68 9.72 -10.33
CA GLY A 109 10.11 10.98 -9.86
C GLY A 109 8.67 10.83 -9.37
N SER A 110 8.28 9.63 -8.94
CA SER A 110 6.95 9.30 -8.40
C SER A 110 7.02 9.00 -6.91
N PHE A 111 5.87 8.87 -6.27
CA PHE A 111 5.74 8.69 -4.82
C PHE A 111 5.03 7.37 -4.50
N ILE A 112 5.32 6.79 -3.33
CA ILE A 112 4.71 5.54 -2.89
C ILE A 112 4.40 5.55 -1.39
N TYR A 113 3.16 5.21 -1.06
CA TYR A 113 2.68 5.02 0.31
C TYR A 113 2.54 3.53 0.62
N LEU A 114 2.76 3.11 1.87
CA LEU A 114 2.56 1.73 2.30
C LEU A 114 1.20 1.53 2.98
N LYS A 115 0.37 0.63 2.47
CA LYS A 115 -0.89 0.27 3.13
C LYS A 115 -0.65 -0.72 4.27
N LEU A 116 -0.84 -0.27 5.51
CA LEU A 116 -0.69 -1.07 6.72
C LEU A 116 -1.98 -1.81 7.05
N CYS A 117 -1.90 -3.11 7.29
CA CYS A 117 -3.07 -3.92 7.63
C CYS A 117 -2.82 -4.90 8.79
N ALA A 118 -3.87 -5.08 9.60
CA ALA A 118 -4.09 -6.24 10.44
C ALA A 118 -5.27 -7.05 9.88
N LEU A 119 -5.13 -8.36 9.75
CA LEU A 119 -6.11 -9.17 9.01
C LEU A 119 -7.37 -9.51 9.80
N GLY A 120 -7.29 -9.55 11.13
CA GLY A 120 -8.46 -9.78 11.96
C GLY A 120 -9.11 -11.14 11.79
N ARG A 121 -10.41 -11.17 12.04
CA ARG A 121 -11.30 -12.30 11.70
C ARG A 121 -11.22 -12.76 10.25
N GLY A 122 -10.69 -11.91 9.35
CA GLY A 122 -10.47 -12.25 7.94
C GLY A 122 -9.22 -13.09 7.68
N ALA A 123 -8.39 -13.37 8.69
CA ALA A 123 -7.19 -14.19 8.54
C ALA A 123 -7.52 -15.66 8.21
N LEU A 124 -6.65 -16.33 7.44
CA LEU A 124 -6.71 -17.80 7.30
C LEU A 124 -6.19 -18.43 8.58
N ARG A 125 -7.10 -18.72 9.50
CA ARG A 125 -6.80 -19.29 10.82
C ARG A 125 -5.97 -20.58 10.79
N PRO A 126 -6.13 -21.51 9.83
CA PRO A 126 -5.23 -22.66 9.72
C PRO A 126 -3.77 -22.27 9.47
N VAL A 127 -3.51 -21.17 8.75
CA VAL A 127 -2.14 -20.65 8.54
C VAL A 127 -1.58 -20.13 9.86
N LEU A 128 -2.39 -19.37 10.61
CA LEU A 128 -1.99 -18.89 11.93
C LEU A 128 -1.73 -20.04 12.92
N LYS A 129 -2.57 -21.09 12.91
CA LYS A 129 -2.37 -22.31 13.72
C LYS A 129 -1.12 -23.10 13.34
N ALA A 130 -0.77 -23.11 12.05
CA ALA A 130 0.44 -23.77 11.57
C ALA A 130 1.71 -22.97 11.95
N GLN A 131 1.61 -21.64 12.01
CA GLN A 131 2.69 -20.74 12.47
C GLN A 131 2.83 -20.75 14.00
N ASP A 132 1.72 -20.88 14.71
CA ASP A 132 1.63 -20.91 16.17
C ASP A 132 0.64 -21.99 16.63
N PRO A 133 1.13 -23.15 17.12
CA PRO A 133 0.28 -24.23 17.60
C PRO A 133 -0.63 -23.86 18.77
N THR A 134 -0.37 -22.77 19.52
CA THR A 134 -1.25 -22.33 20.61
C THR A 134 -2.42 -21.47 20.11
N PHE A 135 -2.38 -21.01 18.85
CA PHE A 135 -3.40 -20.14 18.27
C PHE A 135 -4.81 -20.73 18.39
N ASP A 136 -5.77 -19.98 18.92
CA ASP A 136 -7.17 -20.39 18.96
C ASP A 136 -7.86 -20.11 17.61
N LEU A 137 -8.48 -21.13 17.02
CA LEU A 137 -9.23 -21.00 15.78
C LEU A 137 -10.57 -20.26 15.99
N LYS A 138 -11.04 -20.09 17.24
CA LYS A 138 -12.27 -19.37 17.54
C LYS A 138 -11.99 -17.85 17.59
N PRO A 139 -12.68 -17.03 16.77
CA PRO A 139 -12.57 -15.58 16.88
C PRO A 139 -13.08 -15.13 18.26
N ARG A 140 -12.40 -14.15 18.87
CA ARG A 140 -12.85 -13.45 20.08
C ARG A 140 -12.52 -11.95 19.97
N PRO A 141 -13.26 -11.09 20.69
CA PRO A 141 -12.91 -9.67 20.83
C PRO A 141 -11.52 -9.49 21.43
N LEU A 142 -10.86 -8.41 21.01
CA LEU A 142 -9.64 -7.93 21.66
C LEU A 142 -9.95 -7.33 23.02
N THR A 143 -9.10 -7.59 23.99
CA THR A 143 -9.07 -6.87 25.26
C THR A 143 -8.45 -5.48 25.06
N VAL A 144 -8.71 -4.55 25.99
CA VAL A 144 -8.12 -3.20 25.92
C VAL A 144 -6.58 -3.21 25.85
N PRO A 145 -5.85 -4.04 26.63
CA PRO A 145 -4.41 -4.17 26.48
C PRO A 145 -3.97 -4.63 25.09
N GLU A 146 -4.67 -5.58 24.48
CA GLU A 146 -4.35 -6.04 23.13
C GLU A 146 -4.63 -4.96 22.08
N ILE A 147 -5.68 -4.15 22.24
CA ILE A 147 -5.91 -2.98 21.37
C ILE A 147 -4.70 -2.04 21.43
N GLN A 148 -4.16 -1.79 22.62
CA GLN A 148 -2.95 -0.97 22.77
C GLN A 148 -1.71 -1.62 22.15
N GLU A 149 -1.58 -2.94 22.21
CA GLU A 149 -0.52 -3.69 21.52
C GLU A 149 -0.61 -3.49 20.00
N TYR A 150 -1.81 -3.56 19.43
CA TYR A 150 -2.03 -3.30 18.00
C TYR A 150 -1.70 -1.86 17.60
N VAL A 151 -2.06 -0.87 18.42
CA VAL A 151 -1.62 0.52 18.22
C VAL A 151 -0.09 0.58 18.16
N GLY A 152 0.59 -0.13 19.07
CA GLY A 152 2.05 -0.28 19.06
C GLY A 152 2.58 -0.91 17.77
N PHE A 153 1.94 -1.96 17.26
CA PHE A 153 2.31 -2.59 15.99
C PHE A 153 2.13 -1.65 14.80
N TYR A 154 1.03 -0.91 14.71
CA TYR A 154 0.84 0.10 13.66
C TYR A 154 1.92 1.18 13.74
N ALA A 155 2.22 1.68 14.94
CA ALA A 155 3.26 2.70 15.14
C ALA A 155 4.65 2.18 14.72
N GLN A 156 5.00 0.95 15.08
CA GLN A 156 6.27 0.35 14.68
C GLN A 156 6.33 0.09 13.18
N ALA A 157 5.26 -0.43 12.57
CA ALA A 157 5.18 -0.64 11.14
C ALA A 157 5.30 0.67 10.35
N ALA A 158 4.72 1.77 10.85
CA ALA A 158 4.89 3.09 10.26
C ALA A 158 6.35 3.58 10.32
N LYS A 159 7.04 3.40 11.45
CA LYS A 159 8.49 3.71 11.56
C LYS A 159 9.31 2.89 10.57
N ASN A 160 9.02 1.60 10.45
CA ASN A 160 9.71 0.70 9.53
C ASN A 160 9.42 1.07 8.06
N ALA A 161 8.22 1.56 7.74
CA ALA A 161 7.90 2.09 6.42
C ALA A 161 8.73 3.34 6.11
N THR A 162 8.90 4.25 7.07
CA THR A 162 9.81 5.39 6.95
C THR A 162 11.26 4.93 6.75
N GLU A 163 11.72 3.91 7.49
CA GLU A 163 13.07 3.32 7.32
C GLU A 163 13.28 2.73 5.92
N ALA A 164 12.24 2.11 5.35
CA ALA A 164 12.22 1.63 3.97
C ALA A 164 12.09 2.77 2.93
N GLY A 165 11.88 4.01 3.36
CA GLY A 165 11.85 5.19 2.50
C GLY A 165 10.46 5.54 1.93
N PHE A 166 9.37 4.92 2.38
CA PHE A 166 8.03 5.29 1.92
C PHE A 166 7.69 6.75 2.25
N ASP A 167 6.95 7.40 1.35
CA ASP A 167 6.52 8.80 1.50
C ASP A 167 5.39 8.98 2.53
N GLY A 168 4.76 7.88 2.94
CA GLY A 168 3.68 7.86 3.89
C GLY A 168 3.09 6.46 4.07
N VAL A 169 2.08 6.37 4.94
CA VAL A 169 1.33 5.14 5.17
C VAL A 169 -0.17 5.37 5.01
N GLU A 170 -0.89 4.36 4.52
CA GLU A 170 -2.35 4.29 4.55
C GLU A 170 -2.78 3.27 5.61
N ILE A 171 -3.67 3.65 6.53
CA ILE A 171 -4.28 2.71 7.47
C ILE A 171 -5.43 1.99 6.78
N HIS A 172 -5.34 0.67 6.66
CA HIS A 172 -6.41 -0.15 6.10
C HIS A 172 -7.55 -0.34 7.09
N ASP A 173 -8.61 0.48 6.96
CA ASP A 173 -9.85 0.37 7.75
C ASP A 173 -11.09 0.00 6.92
N ALA A 174 -10.91 -0.25 5.62
CA ALA A 174 -11.97 -0.80 4.78
C ALA A 174 -12.04 -2.34 4.97
N ILE A 175 -13.21 -2.85 5.37
CA ILE A 175 -13.53 -4.25 5.73
C ILE A 175 -13.24 -4.52 7.21
N GLY A 176 -14.30 -4.82 7.99
CA GLY A 176 -14.26 -5.03 9.44
C GLY A 176 -13.27 -6.10 9.89
N ARG A 177 -12.04 -5.69 10.17
CA ARG A 177 -10.92 -6.56 10.58
C ARG A 177 -10.50 -6.32 12.04
N ALA A 178 -11.23 -5.48 12.79
CA ALA A 178 -10.99 -5.28 14.21
C ALA A 178 -11.46 -6.52 15.00
N GLU A 179 -10.58 -7.51 15.14
CA GLU A 179 -10.65 -8.67 16.07
C GLU A 179 -9.49 -9.64 15.75
N VAL A 180 -8.35 -9.61 16.47
CA VAL A 180 -7.26 -10.59 16.29
C VAL A 180 -6.40 -10.76 17.54
N ASN A 181 -6.27 -11.99 18.02
CA ASN A 181 -5.77 -12.32 19.36
C ASN A 181 -4.39 -12.97 19.39
N ARG A 182 -3.65 -12.68 20.46
CA ARG A 182 -2.76 -13.62 21.13
C ARG A 182 -3.47 -14.19 22.34
N GLY A 183 -3.48 -15.51 22.49
CA GLY A 183 -3.88 -16.21 23.70
C GLY A 183 -2.69 -17.02 24.20
#